data_AF-A0A6P4XSU6-F1
#
_entry.id   AF-A0A6P4XSU6-F1
#
_cell.length_a   1.000
_cell.length_b   1.000
_cell.length_c   1.000
_cell.angle_alpha   90.00
_cell.angle_beta   90.00
_cell.angle_gamma   90.00
#
_symmetry.space_group_name_H-M   'P 1'
#
loop_
_entity.id
_entity.type
_entity.pdbx_description
1 polymer ?
#
loop_
_entity_poly.entity_id
_entity_poly.type
_entity_poly.pdbx_seq_one_letter_code
_entity_poly.pdbx_strand_id
1 'polypeptide(L)'
;MQIKPVCPICGEVYGTMWGAQPEGTMEWKVDPHLPLPGYERHGTIVVMYDFPDGIQTSNHPNPGRRYYGCHRRAYLPNTAEGMEVCRLLHKAFQTKLLFTVGQSVTTGMDNCVIWNDIHHKTNTHGGPTNHGYPDPDYLRRVKEELAVKGITTL
;
A
#
# COMPACT_ATOMS: atom_id res chain seq x y z
N MET A 1 -21.51 11.86 -6.77
CA MET A 1 -20.94 10.57 -7.23
C MET A 1 -19.80 10.90 -8.18
N GLN A 2 -18.55 10.67 -7.79
CA GLN A 2 -17.42 10.89 -8.68
C GLN A 2 -17.32 9.65 -9.56
N ILE A 3 -17.56 9.81 -10.86
CA ILE A 3 -17.42 8.71 -11.83
C ILE A 3 -15.94 8.33 -11.81
N LYS A 4 -15.63 7.13 -11.28
CA LYS A 4 -14.28 6.56 -11.42
C LYS A 4 -14.01 6.46 -12.91
N PRO A 5 -12.87 6.93 -13.41
CA PRO A 5 -12.67 6.99 -14.83
C PRO A 5 -12.22 5.62 -15.32
N VAL A 6 -13.11 4.64 -15.25
CA VAL A 6 -12.84 3.25 -15.55
C VAL A 6 -13.84 2.81 -16.61
N CYS A 7 -13.36 2.19 -17.69
CA CYS A 7 -14.22 1.58 -18.69
C CYS A 7 -15.07 0.50 -18.03
N PRO A 8 -16.40 0.58 -18.04
CA PRO A 8 -17.25 -0.43 -17.42
C PRO A 8 -17.25 -1.77 -18.18
N ILE A 9 -16.65 -1.82 -19.38
CA ILE A 9 -16.61 -3.01 -20.23
C ILE A 9 -15.29 -3.79 -20.03
N CYS A 10 -14.15 -3.09 -20.05
CA CYS A 10 -12.83 -3.74 -19.98
C CYS A 10 -12.02 -3.42 -18.73
N GLY A 11 -12.46 -2.48 -17.88
CA GLY A 11 -11.73 -2.08 -16.67
C GLY A 11 -10.58 -1.09 -16.90
N GLU A 12 -10.37 -0.61 -18.13
CA GLU A 12 -9.32 0.36 -18.46
C GLU A 12 -9.51 1.68 -17.69
N VAL A 13 -8.47 2.20 -17.04
CA VAL A 13 -8.51 3.47 -16.30
C VAL A 13 -8.10 4.63 -17.21
N TYR A 14 -8.98 5.62 -17.40
CA TYR A 14 -8.74 6.86 -18.13
C TYR A 14 -8.32 8.00 -17.20
N GLY A 15 -7.07 8.46 -17.27
CA GLY A 15 -6.58 9.53 -16.40
C GLY A 15 -6.25 9.05 -14.97
N THR A 16 -5.91 9.98 -14.08
CA THR A 16 -5.36 9.62 -12.75
C THR A 16 -6.47 9.28 -11.76
N MET A 17 -6.48 8.03 -11.27
CA MET A 17 -7.33 7.63 -10.16
C MET A 17 -6.81 8.22 -8.85
N TRP A 18 -7.69 8.90 -8.10
CA TRP A 18 -7.40 9.39 -6.75
C TRP A 18 -8.21 8.61 -5.72
N GLY A 19 -7.57 8.24 -4.61
CA GLY A 19 -8.24 7.59 -3.49
C GLY A 19 -8.55 8.54 -2.33
N ALA A 20 -9.02 7.96 -1.23
CA ALA A 20 -9.40 8.66 0.00
C ALA A 20 -8.45 8.30 1.16
N GLN A 21 -7.16 8.15 0.85
CA GLN A 21 -6.12 8.07 1.87
C GLN A 21 -6.00 9.41 2.60
N PRO A 22 -5.93 9.44 3.94
CA PRO A 22 -5.67 10.66 4.70
C PRO A 22 -4.29 11.28 4.43
N GLU A 23 -4.04 12.47 4.98
CA GLU A 23 -2.69 13.03 5.00
C GLU A 23 -1.77 12.23 5.93
N GLY A 24 -0.53 12.02 5.48
CA GLY A 24 0.47 11.21 6.15
C GLY A 24 1.78 11.21 5.36
N THR A 25 2.78 10.47 5.82
CA THR A 25 4.07 10.36 5.16
C THR A 25 4.35 8.93 4.70
N MET A 26 5.17 8.82 3.66
CA MET A 26 5.76 7.58 3.19
C MET A 26 7.26 7.82 3.01
N GLU A 27 8.06 7.03 3.70
CA GLU A 27 9.51 7.04 3.62
C GLU A 27 10.02 5.63 3.36
N TRP A 28 11.22 5.50 2.79
CA TRP A 28 11.85 4.19 2.65
C TRP A 28 13.35 4.30 2.83
N LYS A 29 13.96 3.20 3.29
CA LYS A 29 15.41 3.04 3.42
C LYS A 29 15.83 1.64 3.06
N VAL A 30 17.11 1.45 2.74
CA VAL A 30 17.70 0.12 2.54
C VAL A 30 18.39 -0.32 3.82
N ASP A 31 18.08 -1.53 4.27
CA ASP A 31 18.77 -2.24 5.33
C ASP A 31 19.57 -3.42 4.72
N PRO A 32 20.92 -3.32 4.66
CA PRO A 32 21.75 -4.38 4.10
C PRO A 32 21.90 -5.59 5.03
N HIS A 33 21.49 -5.49 6.30
CA HIS A 33 21.66 -6.54 7.31
C HIS A 33 20.38 -7.33 7.59
N LEU A 34 19.31 -7.03 6.87
CA LEU A 34 18.04 -7.71 6.95
C LEU A 34 17.78 -8.45 5.64
N PRO A 35 18.25 -9.71 5.47
CA PRO A 35 17.89 -10.51 4.31
C PRO A 35 16.44 -11.01 4.43
N LEU A 36 15.73 -11.09 3.30
CA LEU A 36 14.43 -11.76 3.23
C LEU A 36 14.63 -13.20 2.75
N PRO A 37 13.88 -14.18 3.30
CA PRO A 37 13.84 -15.52 2.76
C PRO A 37 13.51 -15.51 1.25
N GLY A 38 14.36 -16.16 0.44
CA GLY A 38 14.31 -16.15 -1.03
C GLY A 38 15.12 -15.03 -1.70
N TYR A 39 15.71 -14.12 -0.92
CA TYR A 39 16.51 -12.98 -1.39
C TYR A 39 17.76 -12.78 -0.52
N GLU A 40 18.39 -13.86 -0.05
CA GLU A 40 19.45 -13.84 0.98
C GLU A 40 20.70 -13.03 0.56
N ARG A 41 20.92 -12.85 -0.74
CA ARG A 41 22.03 -12.07 -1.29
C ARG A 41 21.73 -10.57 -1.44
N HIS A 42 20.52 -10.15 -1.07
CA HIS A 42 20.03 -8.79 -1.21
C HIS A 42 19.71 -8.21 0.18
N GLY A 43 19.90 -6.90 0.32
CA GLY A 43 19.34 -6.16 1.46
C GLY A 43 17.81 -6.07 1.36
N THR A 44 17.19 -5.37 2.30
CA THR A 44 15.74 -5.11 2.30
C THR A 44 15.46 -3.63 2.19
N ILE A 45 14.54 -3.25 1.30
CA ILE A 45 13.92 -1.94 1.31
C ILE A 45 12.82 -1.98 2.38
N VAL A 46 12.99 -1.17 3.42
CA VAL A 46 12.00 -0.97 4.49
C VAL A 46 11.21 0.28 4.15
N VAL A 47 9.94 0.10 3.86
CA VAL A 47 8.98 1.18 3.60
C VAL A 47 8.22 1.48 4.89
N MET A 48 8.11 2.74 5.25
CA MET A 48 7.51 3.22 6.49
C MET A 48 6.39 4.20 6.14
N TYR A 49 5.23 3.98 6.75
CA TYR A 49 4.06 4.83 6.62
C TYR A 49 3.69 5.42 7.98
N ASP A 50 3.43 6.71 8.00
CA ASP A 50 3.02 7.45 9.18
C ASP A 50 1.74 8.22 8.90
N PHE A 51 0.69 7.91 9.65
CA PHE A 51 -0.56 8.65 9.61
C PHE A 51 -0.89 9.13 11.02
N PRO A 52 -0.96 10.45 11.25
CA PRO A 52 -1.48 10.97 12.51
C PRO A 52 -2.99 10.74 12.61
N ASP A 53 -3.52 10.88 13.82
CA ASP A 53 -4.96 11.00 14.03
C ASP A 53 -5.49 12.25 13.33
N GLY A 54 -6.76 12.22 12.92
CA GLY A 54 -7.35 13.37 12.25
C GLY A 54 -8.86 13.35 12.21
N ILE A 55 -9.42 14.23 11.39
CA ILE A 55 -10.87 14.33 11.16
C ILE A 55 -11.19 13.85 9.74
N GLN A 56 -12.26 13.09 9.62
CA GLN A 56 -12.72 12.56 8.36
C GLN A 56 -13.23 13.66 7.43
N THR A 57 -12.73 13.67 6.19
CA THR A 57 -13.16 14.61 5.15
C THR A 57 -14.46 14.12 4.50
N SER A 58 -14.99 14.91 3.56
CA SER A 58 -16.18 14.54 2.77
C SER A 58 -16.03 13.24 1.96
N ASN A 59 -14.80 12.76 1.76
CA ASN A 59 -14.51 11.56 0.98
C ASN A 59 -14.36 10.31 1.85
N HIS A 60 -14.51 10.43 3.17
CA HIS A 60 -14.45 9.32 4.12
C HIS A 60 -15.85 8.86 4.54
N PRO A 61 -15.99 7.66 5.14
CA PRO A 61 -17.30 7.10 5.50
C PRO A 61 -18.13 7.95 6.48
N ASN A 62 -17.47 8.63 7.43
CA ASN A 62 -18.13 9.43 8.46
C ASN A 62 -17.55 10.86 8.53
N PRO A 63 -17.87 11.75 7.58
CA PRO A 63 -17.33 13.11 7.55
C PRO A 63 -17.54 13.87 8.86
N GLY A 64 -16.51 14.61 9.29
CA GLY A 64 -16.49 15.36 10.55
C GLY A 64 -16.22 14.52 11.81
N ARG A 65 -16.24 13.19 11.73
CA ARG A 65 -15.82 12.32 12.85
C ARG A 65 -14.31 12.17 12.90
N ARG A 66 -13.78 11.95 14.10
CA ARG A 66 -12.37 11.57 14.27
C ARG A 66 -12.09 10.23 13.57
N TYR A 67 -10.89 10.10 13.02
CA TYR A 67 -10.28 8.81 12.72
C TYR A 67 -8.96 8.66 13.47
N TYR A 68 -8.57 7.41 13.69
CA TYR A 68 -7.31 7.03 14.33
C TYR A 68 -6.26 6.69 13.27
N GLY A 69 -5.10 7.31 13.40
CA GLY A 69 -3.93 7.12 12.56
C GLY A 69 -3.25 5.75 12.78
N CYS A 70 -2.10 5.56 12.14
CA CYS A 70 -1.30 4.35 12.32
C CYS A 70 0.15 4.53 11.88
N HIS A 71 1.02 3.68 12.42
CA HIS A 71 2.39 3.49 11.93
C HIS A 71 2.49 2.10 11.32
N ARG A 72 3.02 1.99 10.09
CA ARG A 72 3.19 0.69 9.42
C ARG A 72 4.54 0.56 8.77
N ARG A 73 5.02 -0.68 8.69
CA ARG A 73 6.21 -1.06 7.94
C ARG A 73 5.85 -2.12 6.91
N ALA A 74 6.52 -2.03 5.77
CA ALA A 74 6.49 -3.04 4.73
C ALA A 74 7.89 -3.32 4.20
N TYR A 75 8.08 -4.52 3.65
CA TYR A 75 9.38 -5.05 3.26
C TYR A 75 9.38 -5.49 1.81
N LEU A 76 10.38 -5.01 1.05
CA LEU A 76 10.66 -5.42 -0.32
C LEU A 76 12.12 -5.86 -0.40
N PRO A 77 12.47 -6.87 -1.22
CA PRO A 77 13.86 -7.19 -1.46
C PRO A 77 14.55 -6.02 -2.18
N ASN A 78 15.80 -5.72 -1.84
CA ASN A 78 16.60 -4.70 -2.52
C ASN A 78 17.16 -5.26 -3.84
N THR A 79 16.27 -5.53 -4.77
CA THR A 79 16.53 -5.94 -6.16
C THR A 79 16.04 -4.85 -7.11
N ALA A 80 16.34 -4.98 -8.41
CA ALA A 80 15.80 -4.07 -9.41
C ALA A 80 14.26 -4.06 -9.42
N GLU A 81 13.64 -5.24 -9.35
CA GLU A 81 12.18 -5.39 -9.29
C GLU A 81 11.59 -4.88 -7.98
N GLY A 82 12.22 -5.14 -6.82
CA GLY A 82 11.77 -4.59 -5.55
C GLY A 82 11.83 -3.05 -5.51
N MET A 83 12.86 -2.46 -6.11
CA MET A 83 12.97 -1.01 -6.26
C MET A 83 11.92 -0.43 -7.23
N GLU A 84 11.59 -1.15 -8.30
CA GLU A 84 10.45 -0.81 -9.18
C GLU A 84 9.15 -0.76 -8.39
N VAL A 85 8.84 -1.81 -7.63
CA VAL A 85 7.65 -1.87 -6.77
C VAL A 85 7.65 -0.72 -5.76
N CYS A 86 8.78 -0.41 -5.13
CA CYS A 86 8.89 0.71 -4.19
C CYS A 86 8.51 2.05 -4.83
N ARG A 87 8.94 2.30 -6.08
CA ARG A 87 8.58 3.52 -6.82
C ARG A 87 7.10 3.55 -7.19
N LEU A 88 6.51 2.42 -7.56
CA LEU A 88 5.08 2.32 -7.85
C LEU A 88 4.25 2.55 -6.59
N LEU A 89 4.63 1.99 -5.44
CA LEU A 89 4.00 2.27 -4.16
C LEU A 89 4.07 3.77 -3.82
N HIS A 90 5.20 4.42 -4.09
CA HIS A 90 5.33 5.87 -3.88
C HIS A 90 4.35 6.65 -4.78
N LYS A 91 4.24 6.29 -6.06
CA LYS A 91 3.25 6.88 -6.99
C LYS A 91 1.81 6.66 -6.49
N ALA A 92 1.49 5.46 -6.04
CA ALA A 92 0.16 5.14 -5.47
C ALA A 92 -0.13 5.90 -4.17
N PHE A 93 0.88 6.15 -3.34
CA PHE A 93 0.74 6.96 -2.13
C PHE A 93 0.45 8.43 -2.49
N GLN A 94 1.15 8.98 -3.49
CA GLN A 94 0.93 10.35 -3.98
C GLN A 94 -0.48 10.54 -4.55
N THR A 95 -1.06 9.51 -5.17
CA THR A 95 -2.45 9.52 -5.65
C THR A 95 -3.46 9.03 -4.61
N LYS A 96 -3.07 8.89 -3.35
CA LYS A 96 -3.94 8.57 -2.21
C LYS A 96 -4.62 7.20 -2.30
N LEU A 97 -3.97 6.21 -2.93
CA LEU A 97 -4.56 4.90 -3.23
C LEU A 97 -4.18 3.77 -2.27
N LEU A 98 -3.11 3.90 -1.46
CA LEU A 98 -2.61 2.79 -0.63
C LEU A 98 -3.45 2.52 0.62
N PHE A 99 -4.08 3.56 1.15
CA PHE A 99 -4.85 3.50 2.39
C PHE A 99 -6.23 4.15 2.24
N THR A 100 -7.08 3.92 3.22
CA THR A 100 -8.34 4.66 3.40
C THR A 100 -8.73 4.68 4.88
N VAL A 101 -9.83 5.34 5.23
CA VAL A 101 -10.44 5.26 6.57
C VAL A 101 -11.59 4.26 6.53
N GLY A 102 -11.60 3.33 7.47
CA GLY A 102 -12.68 2.36 7.59
C GLY A 102 -12.53 1.49 8.84
N GLN A 103 -13.10 0.29 8.77
CA GLN A 103 -13.03 -0.69 9.83
C GLN A 103 -11.85 -1.65 9.62
N SER A 104 -11.01 -1.79 10.64
CA SER A 104 -9.95 -2.80 10.66
C SER A 104 -10.54 -4.20 10.72
N VAL A 105 -10.20 -5.05 9.74
CA VAL A 105 -10.68 -6.43 9.68
C VAL A 105 -10.10 -7.28 10.82
N THR A 106 -8.88 -6.97 11.27
CA THR A 106 -8.20 -7.76 12.31
C THR A 106 -8.65 -7.41 13.72
N THR A 107 -8.97 -6.14 13.97
CA THR A 107 -9.30 -5.66 15.33
C THR A 107 -10.76 -5.25 15.50
N GLY A 108 -11.53 -5.15 14.41
CA GLY A 108 -12.91 -4.64 14.42
C GLY A 108 -13.03 -3.13 14.69
N MET A 109 -11.90 -2.44 14.91
CA MET A 109 -11.86 -1.01 15.21
C MET A 109 -12.35 -0.21 14.01
N ASP A 110 -13.37 0.62 14.21
CA ASP A 110 -13.91 1.51 13.19
C ASP A 110 -13.21 2.88 13.21
N ASN A 111 -13.34 3.63 12.13
CA ASN A 111 -12.75 4.95 11.94
C ASN A 111 -11.23 4.94 12.15
N CYS A 112 -10.53 3.97 11.56
CA CYS A 112 -9.07 3.94 11.57
C CYS A 112 -8.49 3.86 10.16
N VAL A 113 -7.23 4.24 10.01
CA VAL A 113 -6.51 4.08 8.74
C VAL A 113 -6.30 2.58 8.46
N ILE A 114 -6.74 2.11 7.29
CA ILE A 114 -6.66 0.72 6.85
C ILE A 114 -6.01 0.61 5.46
N TRP A 115 -5.52 -0.58 5.11
CA TRP A 115 -5.00 -0.85 3.75
C TRP A 115 -6.14 -0.78 2.73
N ASN A 116 -5.83 -0.45 1.47
CA ASN A 116 -6.81 -0.27 0.40
C ASN A 116 -6.51 -1.14 -0.84
N ASP A 117 -6.64 -2.45 -0.68
CA ASP A 117 -6.50 -3.50 -1.71
C ASP A 117 -5.13 -3.66 -2.38
N ILE A 118 -4.09 -2.96 -1.92
CA ILE A 118 -2.71 -3.18 -2.37
C ILE A 118 -1.95 -3.87 -1.25
N HIS A 119 -1.64 -5.14 -1.44
CA HIS A 119 -1.05 -5.97 -0.40
C HIS A 119 0.40 -5.59 -0.15
N HIS A 120 0.73 -5.46 1.12
CA HIS A 120 2.08 -5.21 1.59
C HIS A 120 2.60 -6.40 2.37
N LYS A 121 3.91 -6.63 2.32
CA LYS A 121 4.59 -7.56 3.20
C LYS A 121 4.96 -6.88 4.50
N THR A 122 4.14 -7.06 5.53
CA THR A 122 4.31 -6.47 6.87
C THR A 122 5.16 -7.33 7.80
N ASN A 123 5.54 -8.54 7.37
CA ASN A 123 6.48 -9.40 8.06
C ASN A 123 7.63 -9.79 7.14
N THR A 124 8.81 -10.05 7.72
CA THR A 124 9.97 -10.55 6.98
C THR A 124 9.98 -12.07 6.83
N HIS A 125 9.08 -12.78 7.53
CA HIS A 125 9.03 -14.25 7.61
C HIS A 125 7.56 -14.74 7.65
N GLY A 126 7.37 -16.06 7.65
CA GLY A 126 6.05 -16.68 7.83
C GLY A 126 5.24 -16.83 6.54
N GLY A 127 5.85 -16.53 5.37
CA GLY A 127 5.26 -16.75 4.06
C GLY A 127 3.99 -15.92 3.79
N PRO A 128 3.26 -16.24 2.71
CA PRO A 128 2.10 -15.46 2.27
C PRO A 128 1.00 -15.32 3.33
N THR A 129 0.76 -16.39 4.10
CA THR A 129 -0.29 -16.45 5.13
C THR A 129 -0.08 -15.48 6.29
N ASN A 130 1.18 -15.11 6.56
CA ASN A 130 1.53 -14.13 7.58
C ASN A 130 1.96 -12.79 6.98
N HIS A 131 1.58 -12.51 5.73
CA HIS A 131 2.01 -11.29 5.03
C HIS A 131 3.54 -11.12 5.01
N GLY A 132 4.28 -12.22 4.88
CA GLY A 132 5.73 -12.21 4.87
C GLY A 132 6.36 -13.07 3.79
N TYR A 133 7.64 -13.38 3.97
CA TYR A 133 8.48 -14.12 3.03
C TYR A 133 8.81 -15.52 3.57
N PRO A 134 9.19 -16.49 2.71
CA PRO A 134 9.28 -16.39 1.25
C PRO A 134 7.90 -16.32 0.59
N ASP A 135 7.80 -15.55 -0.51
CA ASP A 135 6.62 -15.48 -1.36
C ASP A 135 7.07 -15.14 -2.79
N PRO A 136 7.32 -16.15 -3.64
CA PRO A 136 7.92 -15.94 -4.96
C PRO A 136 7.01 -15.17 -5.91
N ASP A 137 5.70 -15.16 -5.69
CA ASP A 137 4.71 -14.52 -6.55
C ASP A 137 4.40 -13.08 -6.13
N TYR A 138 4.86 -12.63 -4.96
CA TYR A 138 4.42 -11.36 -4.38
C TYR A 138 4.70 -10.15 -5.27
N LEU A 139 5.92 -10.00 -5.80
CA LEU A 139 6.29 -8.82 -6.59
C LEU A 139 5.47 -8.72 -7.89
N ARG A 140 5.11 -9.85 -8.50
CA ARG A 140 4.19 -9.90 -9.64
C ARG A 140 2.78 -9.48 -9.22
N ARG A 141 2.22 -10.11 -8.17
CA ARG A 141 0.85 -9.82 -7.71
C ARG A 141 0.66 -8.36 -7.30
N VAL A 142 1.59 -7.78 -6.55
CA VAL A 142 1.47 -6.37 -6.12
C VAL A 142 1.53 -5.41 -7.31
N LYS A 143 2.31 -5.71 -8.36
CA LYS A 143 2.30 -4.95 -9.62
C LYS A 143 0.96 -5.05 -10.34
N GLU A 144 0.34 -6.23 -10.37
CA GLU A 144 -1.01 -6.42 -10.93
C GLU A 144 -2.05 -5.61 -10.15
N GLU A 145 -2.01 -5.64 -8.82
CA GLU A 145 -2.90 -4.84 -7.94
C GLU A 145 -2.73 -3.32 -8.17
N LEU A 146 -1.49 -2.87 -8.31
CA LEU A 146 -1.16 -1.48 -8.65
C LEU A 146 -1.68 -1.09 -10.04
N ALA A 147 -1.52 -1.96 -11.03
CA ALA A 147 -1.99 -1.73 -12.40
C ALA A 147 -3.52 -1.61 -12.46
N VAL A 148 -4.26 -2.44 -11.70
CA VAL A 148 -5.73 -2.33 -11.57
C VAL A 148 -6.15 -0.96 -11.01
N LYS A 149 -5.30 -0.33 -10.20
CA LYS A 149 -5.53 1.02 -9.65
C LYS A 149 -4.97 2.13 -10.57
N GLY A 150 -4.55 1.80 -11.79
CA GLY A 150 -3.97 2.73 -12.77
C GLY A 150 -2.52 3.12 -12.48
N ILE A 151 -1.81 2.37 -11.63
CA ILE A 151 -0.43 2.64 -11.23
C ILE A 151 0.51 1.66 -11.94
N THR A 152 1.04 2.09 -13.08
CA THR A 152 2.02 1.34 -13.87
C THR A 152 3.35 2.08 -13.99
N THR A 153 4.40 1.33 -14.35
CA THR A 153 5.63 1.89 -14.93
C THR A 153 5.26 2.45 -16.31
N LEU A 154 5.65 3.71 -16.55
CA LEU A 154 5.38 4.40 -17.82
C LEU A 154 6.13 3.71 -18.98
#